data_AF-A0A2J0UDN6-F1
#
_entry.id   AF-A0A2J0UDN6-F1
#
_cell.length_a   1.000
_cell.length_b   1.000
_cell.length_c   1.000
_cell.angle_alpha   90.00
_cell.angle_beta   90.00
_cell.angle_gamma   90.00
#
_symmetry.space_group_name_H-M   'P 1'
#
loop_
_entity.id
_entity.type
_entity.pdbx_description
1 polymer ?
#
loop_
_entity_poly.entity_id
_entity_poly.type
_entity_poly.pdbx_seq_one_letter_code
_entity_poly.pdbx_strand_id
1 'polypeptide(L)'
;MEFPAKWREYNLLPAGLIEELVATYKPGMEGASEHDRNSVFHWWLRQSPSKDVLMKLVELSFLDPDQVMADDVRKYIAQSTCFDHDVDLLIRRGPQFPV
;
A
#
# COMPACT_ATOMS: atom_id res chain seq x y z
N MET A 1 -12.72 7.03 4.84
CA MET A 1 -11.60 6.25 4.27
C MET A 1 -10.89 7.11 3.24
N GLU A 2 -9.61 7.41 3.45
CA GLU A 2 -8.84 8.27 2.57
C GLU A 2 -7.62 7.50 2.04
N PHE A 3 -7.52 7.40 0.71
CA PHE A 3 -6.34 6.89 0.02
C PHE A 3 -5.66 8.05 -0.73
N PRO A 4 -4.32 8.16 -0.66
CA PRO A 4 -3.58 9.05 -1.54
C PRO A 4 -3.98 8.87 -3.01
N ALA A 5 -4.10 9.96 -3.77
CA ALA A 5 -4.52 9.93 -5.18
C ALA A 5 -3.70 8.96 -6.06
N LYS A 6 -2.42 8.77 -5.71
CA LYS A 6 -1.48 7.84 -6.36
C LYS A 6 -2.00 6.40 -6.45
N TRP A 7 -2.82 5.95 -5.50
CA TRP A 7 -3.45 4.62 -5.54
C TRP A 7 -4.36 4.44 -6.76
N ARG A 8 -5.11 5.49 -7.12
CA ARG A 8 -5.97 5.50 -8.31
C ARG A 8 -5.15 5.61 -9.59
N GLU A 9 -4.11 6.44 -9.60
CA GLU A 9 -3.19 6.57 -10.75
C GLU A 9 -2.55 5.23 -11.12
N TYR A 10 -2.15 4.44 -10.11
CA TYR A 10 -1.58 3.10 -10.33
C TYR A 10 -2.61 2.01 -10.58
N ASN A 11 -3.91 2.33 -10.51
CA ASN A 11 -5.00 1.36 -10.61
C ASN A 11 -4.84 0.19 -9.62
N LEU A 12 -4.41 0.50 -8.40
CA LEU A 12 -4.15 -0.49 -7.33
C LEU A 12 -5.22 -0.50 -6.24
N LEU A 13 -6.34 0.20 -6.43
CA LEU A 13 -7.52 0.06 -5.58
C LEU A 13 -8.38 -1.11 -6.09
N PRO A 14 -8.41 -2.27 -5.41
CA PRO A 14 -9.16 -3.43 -5.89
C PRO A 14 -10.65 -3.17 -5.68
N ALA A 15 -11.40 -3.00 -6.77
CA ALA A 15 -12.81 -2.56 -6.71
C ALA A 15 -13.66 -3.40 -5.74
N GLY A 16 -13.56 -4.73 -5.79
CA GLY A 16 -14.31 -5.61 -4.89
C GLY A 16 -13.96 -5.44 -3.41
N LEU A 17 -12.68 -5.25 -3.08
CA LEU A 17 -12.26 -4.99 -1.70
C LEU A 17 -12.72 -3.60 -1.22
N ILE A 18 -12.66 -2.59 -2.08
CA ILE A 18 -13.11 -1.23 -1.73
C ILE A 18 -14.62 -1.22 -1.48
N GLU A 19 -15.41 -1.94 -2.27
CA GLU A 19 -16.85 -2.08 -2.04
C GLU A 19 -17.15 -2.70 -0.66
N GLU A 20 -16.43 -3.76 -0.27
CA GLU A 20 -16.57 -4.40 1.05
C GLU A 20 -16.21 -3.45 2.21
N LEU A 21 -15.09 -2.73 2.07
CA LEU A 21 -14.66 -1.79 3.10
C LEU A 21 -15.62 -0.59 3.21
N VAL A 22 -16.15 -0.09 2.09
CA VAL A 22 -17.17 0.98 2.09
C VAL A 22 -18.49 0.49 2.69
N ALA A 23 -18.91 -0.74 2.39
CA ALA A 23 -20.15 -1.31 2.93
C ALA A 23 -20.11 -1.47 4.46
N THR A 24 -18.91 -1.63 5.03
CA THR A 24 -18.71 -1.78 6.49
C THR A 24 -18.40 -0.46 7.20
N TYR A 25 -18.13 0.63 6.44
CA TYR A 25 -17.81 1.94 6.98
C TYR A 25 -18.99 2.59 7.72
N LYS A 26 -18.72 3.21 8.87
CA LYS A 26 -19.67 4.05 9.61
C LYS A 26 -19.04 5.42 9.92
N PRO A 27 -19.80 6.52 9.85
CA PRO A 27 -19.34 7.83 10.32
C PRO A 27 -18.81 7.74 11.77
N GLY A 28 -17.64 8.31 12.06
CA GLY A 28 -16.93 8.11 13.34
C GLY A 28 -15.85 7.02 13.32
N MET A 29 -15.68 6.30 12.21
CA MET A 29 -14.63 5.31 11.99
C MET A 29 -13.43 5.87 11.20
N GLU A 30 -13.14 7.17 11.30
CA GLU A 30 -12.04 7.78 10.56
C GLU A 30 -10.67 7.17 10.96
N GLY A 31 -10.56 6.69 12.21
CA GLY A 31 -9.42 5.90 12.70
C GLY A 31 -9.32 4.48 12.09
N ALA A 32 -10.40 3.93 11.53
CA ALA A 32 -10.37 2.67 10.79
C ALA A 32 -9.68 2.83 9.42
N SER A 33 -9.39 4.07 8.99
CA SER A 33 -8.73 4.31 7.71
C SER A 33 -7.34 3.67 7.61
N GLU A 34 -6.59 3.58 8.71
CA GLU A 34 -5.31 2.85 8.74
C GLU A 34 -5.53 1.36 8.48
N HIS A 35 -6.49 0.75 9.19
CA HIS A 35 -6.85 -0.65 9.01
C HIS A 35 -7.32 -0.95 7.57
N ASP A 36 -8.11 -0.06 6.97
CA ASP A 36 -8.58 -0.17 5.59
C ASP A 36 -7.41 -0.10 4.60
N ARG A 37 -6.50 0.88 4.76
CA ARG A 37 -5.31 1.01 3.90
C ARG A 37 -4.38 -0.19 4.03
N ASN A 38 -4.15 -0.65 5.26
CA ASN A 38 -3.35 -1.83 5.55
C ASN A 38 -3.96 -3.09 4.92
N SER A 39 -5.29 -3.22 4.97
CA SER A 39 -6.01 -4.31 4.32
C SER A 39 -5.78 -4.36 2.81
N VAL A 40 -5.75 -3.20 2.14
CA VAL A 40 -5.45 -3.13 0.70
C VAL A 40 -4.01 -3.53 0.39
N PHE A 41 -3.02 -3.10 1.19
CA PHE A 41 -1.64 -3.56 1.03
C PHE A 41 -1.53 -5.08 1.15
N HIS A 42 -2.09 -5.66 2.20
CA HIS A 42 -2.04 -7.10 2.43
C HIS A 42 -2.81 -7.91 1.39
N TRP A 43 -3.89 -7.36 0.83
CA TRP A 43 -4.61 -7.99 -0.27
C TRP A 43 -3.70 -8.20 -1.49
N TRP A 44 -2.91 -7.19 -1.86
CA TRP A 44 -1.93 -7.32 -2.94
C TRP A 44 -0.80 -8.28 -2.59
N LEU A 45 -0.21 -8.15 -1.41
CA LEU A 45 0.94 -8.96 -0.99
C LEU A 45 0.62 -10.47 -0.94
N ARG A 46 -0.62 -10.84 -0.56
CA ARG A 46 -1.08 -12.24 -0.55
C ARG A 46 -1.17 -12.87 -1.94
N GLN A 47 -1.21 -12.06 -3.00
CA GLN A 47 -1.34 -12.55 -4.38
C GLN A 47 0.00 -12.78 -5.07
N SER A 48 1.13 -12.68 -4.36
CA SER A 48 2.48 -12.76 -4.96
C SER A 48 2.63 -11.77 -6.12
N PRO A 49 2.51 -10.45 -5.85
CA PRO A 49 2.47 -9.44 -6.88
C PRO A 49 3.80 -9.37 -7.64
N SER A 50 3.73 -8.95 -8.91
CA SER A 50 4.93 -8.76 -9.74
C SER A 50 5.85 -7.68 -9.15
N LYS A 51 7.11 -7.66 -9.60
CA LYS A 51 8.08 -6.63 -9.20
C LYS A 51 7.57 -5.19 -9.44
N ASP A 52 6.94 -4.92 -10.57
CA ASP A 52 6.36 -3.61 -10.89
C ASP A 52 5.31 -3.20 -9.84
N VAL A 53 4.44 -4.13 -9.46
CA VAL A 53 3.46 -3.88 -8.39
C VAL A 53 4.15 -3.70 -7.04
N LEU A 54 5.18 -4.49 -6.71
CA LEU A 54 5.95 -4.28 -5.47
C LEU A 54 6.58 -2.89 -5.40
N MET A 55 7.19 -2.41 -6.49
CA MET A 55 7.78 -1.06 -6.54
C MET A 55 6.71 0.01 -6.28
N LYS A 56 5.54 -0.10 -6.91
CA LYS A 56 4.41 0.80 -6.67
C LYS A 56 3.91 0.73 -5.23
N LEU A 57 3.83 -0.46 -4.64
CA LEU A 57 3.45 -0.62 -3.23
C LEU A 57 4.47 0.01 -2.28
N VAL A 58 5.77 -0.06 -2.60
CA VAL A 58 6.80 0.67 -1.84
C VAL A 58 6.51 2.16 -1.91
N GLU A 59 6.32 2.73 -3.11
CA GLU A 59 6.02 4.16 -3.26
C GLU A 59 4.77 4.59 -2.49
N LEU A 60 3.70 3.81 -2.59
CA LEU A 60 2.45 4.07 -1.88
C LEU A 60 2.63 4.03 -0.36
N SER A 61 3.50 3.16 0.16
CA SER A 61 3.80 3.11 1.60
C SER A 61 4.50 4.40 2.09
N PHE A 62 5.37 5.00 1.28
CA PHE A 62 5.99 6.29 1.63
C PHE A 62 5.02 7.48 1.54
N LEU A 63 3.92 7.33 0.81
CA LEU A 63 2.84 8.32 0.73
C LEU A 63 1.74 8.10 1.78
N ASP A 64 1.79 7.02 2.56
CA ASP A 64 0.77 6.74 3.56
C ASP A 64 0.84 7.76 4.71
N PRO A 65 -0.29 8.32 5.17
CA PRO A 65 -0.28 9.22 6.33
C PRO A 65 0.13 8.54 7.64
N ASP A 66 0.03 7.21 7.74
CA ASP A 66 0.53 6.44 8.87
C ASP A 66 1.84 5.72 8.51
N GLN A 67 2.97 6.38 8.82
CA GLN A 67 4.28 5.81 8.55
C GLN A 67 4.65 4.62 9.46
N VAL A 68 4.00 4.45 10.62
CA VAL A 68 4.27 3.30 11.49
C VAL A 68 3.70 2.02 10.86
N MET A 69 2.47 2.10 10.35
CA MET A 69 1.86 1.01 9.57
C MET A 69 2.62 0.78 8.26
N ALA A 70 2.99 1.85 7.56
CA ALA A 70 3.72 1.74 6.30
C ALA A 70 5.11 1.10 6.45
N ASP A 71 5.84 1.41 7.53
CA ASP A 71 7.11 0.77 7.87
C ASP A 71 6.93 -0.76 7.99
N ASP A 72 5.84 -1.20 8.60
CA ASP A 72 5.53 -2.62 8.73
C ASP A 72 5.19 -3.27 7.39
N VAL A 73 4.37 -2.61 6.57
CA VAL A 73 4.09 -3.03 5.18
C VAL A 73 5.39 -3.23 4.39
N ARG A 74 6.38 -2.34 4.51
CA ARG A 74 7.66 -2.49 3.82
C ARG A 74 8.44 -3.73 4.25
N LYS A 75 8.32 -4.17 5.51
CA LYS A 75 8.89 -5.47 5.95
C LYS A 75 8.22 -6.65 5.27
N TYR A 76 6.91 -6.58 5.03
CA TYR A 76 6.20 -7.63 4.28
C TYR A 76 6.53 -7.61 2.79
N ILE A 77 6.71 -6.44 2.19
CA ILE A 77 7.23 -6.31 0.81
C ILE A 77 8.59 -7.02 0.68
N ALA A 78 9.48 -6.85 1.66
CA ALA A 78 10.80 -7.50 1.68
C ALA A 78 10.75 -9.03 1.79
N GLN A 79 9.59 -9.60 2.15
CA GLN A 79 9.37 -11.05 2.23
C GLN A 79 8.70 -11.62 0.97
N SER A 80 8.35 -10.77 0.00
CA SER A 80 7.70 -11.21 -1.23
C SER A 80 8.65 -12.04 -2.10
N THR A 81 8.11 -13.00 -2.85
CA THR A 81 8.87 -13.87 -3.76
C THR A 81 9.49 -13.11 -4.93
N CYS A 82 8.87 -11.99 -5.35
CA CYS A 82 9.39 -11.12 -6.40
C CYS A 82 10.28 -9.98 -5.87
N PHE A 83 10.70 -10.04 -4.59
CA PHE A 83 11.63 -9.08 -4.01
C PHE A 83 13.04 -9.26 -4.58
N ASP A 84 13.64 -8.15 -5.03
CA ASP A 84 14.99 -8.14 -5.58
C ASP A 84 15.77 -6.87 -5.18
N HIS A 85 16.97 -6.73 -5.73
CA HIS A 85 17.87 -5.62 -5.42
C HIS A 85 17.25 -4.24 -5.69
N ASP A 86 16.44 -4.08 -6.72
CA ASP A 86 15.87 -2.78 -7.07
C ASP A 86 14.77 -2.40 -6.08
N VAL A 87 13.95 -3.37 -5.64
CA VAL A 87 12.94 -3.15 -4.60
C VAL A 87 13.62 -2.80 -3.27
N ASP A 88 14.68 -3.51 -2.90
CA ASP A 88 15.49 -3.23 -1.71
C ASP A 88 16.10 -1.81 -1.74
N LEU A 89 16.69 -1.42 -2.87
CA LEU A 89 17.25 -0.07 -3.04
C LEU A 89 16.18 1.01 -2.90
N LEU A 90 14.99 0.79 -3.47
CA LEU A 90 13.88 1.73 -3.37
C LEU A 90 13.41 1.89 -1.91
N ILE A 91 13.30 0.80 -1.15
CA ILE A 91 12.96 0.84 0.28
C ILE A 91 14.03 1.62 1.07
N ARG A 92 15.32 1.40 0.80
CA ARG A 92 16.41 2.03 1.57
C ARG A 92 16.59 3.51 1.27
N ARG A 93 16.35 3.93 0.04
CA ARG A 93 16.57 5.32 -0.42
C ARG A 93 15.33 6.18 -0.30
N GLY A 94 14.15 5.55 -0.25
CA GLY A 94 12.87 6.23 -0.43
C GLY A 94 12.64 6.60 -1.91
N PRO A 95 11.37 6.76 -2.32
CA PRO A 95 11.02 7.23 -3.66
C PRO A 95 11.45 8.69 -3.86
N GLN A 96 11.92 9.00 -5.06
CA GLN A 96 12.14 10.38 -5.45
C GLN A 96 10.85 10.91 -6.07
N PHE A 97 10.07 11.66 -5.28
CA PHE A 97 8.92 12.39 -5.79
C PHE A 97 9.42 13.73 -6.39
N PRO A 98 9.04 14.08 -7.63
CA PRO A 98 9.33 15.41 -8.16
C PRO A 98 8.66 16.47 -7.27
N VAL A 99 9.42 17.51 -6.93
CA VAL A 99 9.00 18.67 -6.11
C VAL A 99 8.13 19.61 -6.92
#